data_AF-A0A1A7W1M6-F1
#
_entry.id   AF-A0A1A7W1M6-F1
#
_cell.length_a   1.000
_cell.length_b   1.000
_cell.length_c   1.000
_cell.angle_alpha   90.00
_cell.angle_beta   90.00
_cell.angle_gamma   90.00
#
_symmetry.space_group_name_H-M   'P 1'
#
loop_
_entity.id
_entity.type
_entity.pdbx_description
1 polymer ?
#
loop_
_entity_poly.entity_id
_entity_poly.type
_entity_poly.pdbx_seq_one_letter_code
_entity_poly.pdbx_strand_id
1 'polypeptide(L)'
;MGKGCNTFELFMNQYVVKYKNTKVCYLCKNKVTMNHIEKMEDVCPKMWRHFHGLTMQPQCPLQSFGQVLRIKDLRFEELEKYRDALQRK
;
A
#
# COMPACT_ATOMS: atom_id res chain seq x y z
N MET A 1 7.81 30.38 13.27
CA MET A 1 8.87 29.34 13.20
C MET A 1 8.34 28.18 12.38
N GLY A 2 8.51 28.22 11.05
CA GLY A 2 8.10 27.14 10.17
C GLY A 2 9.09 25.98 10.31
N LYS A 3 8.65 24.85 10.88
CA LYS A 3 9.43 23.62 10.81
C LYS A 3 9.52 23.25 9.33
N GLY A 4 10.72 23.35 8.75
CA GLY A 4 10.98 22.84 7.41
C GLY A 4 10.50 21.40 7.37
N CYS A 5 9.50 21.13 6.54
CA CYS A 5 8.91 19.81 6.42
C CYS A 5 9.99 18.87 5.90
N ASN A 6 10.55 18.04 6.77
CA ASN A 6 11.63 17.14 6.39
C ASN A 6 11.08 16.14 5.38
N THR A 7 11.61 16.14 4.16
CA THR A 7 11.16 15.25 3.07
C THR A 7 11.19 13.78 3.50
N PHE A 8 12.13 13.40 4.37
CA PHE A 8 12.17 12.06 4.95
C PHE A 8 10.97 11.78 5.87
N GLU A 9 10.57 12.75 6.69
CA GLU A 9 9.41 12.62 7.58
C GLU A 9 8.11 12.53 6.77
N LEU A 10 8.00 13.27 5.67
CA LEU A 10 6.89 13.15 4.72
C LEU A 10 6.85 11.74 4.13
N PHE A 11 7.97 11.23 3.64
CA PHE A 11 8.08 9.89 3.10
C PHE A 11 7.66 8.83 4.14
N MET A 12 8.21 8.87 5.34
CA MET A 12 7.91 7.88 6.39
C MET A 12 6.44 7.87 6.84
N ASN A 13 5.71 8.97 6.63
CA ASN A 13 4.28 9.07 6.94
C ASN A 13 3.35 8.73 5.76
N GLN A 14 3.88 8.39 4.57
CA GLN A 14 3.04 7.95 3.45
C GLN A 14 2.36 6.62 3.76
N TYR A 15 1.13 6.46 3.25
CA TYR A 15 0.38 5.21 3.36
C TYR A 15 0.77 4.23 2.25
N VAL A 16 0.91 2.98 2.64
CA VAL A 16 1.20 1.84 1.76
C VAL A 16 0.23 0.70 2.07
N VAL A 17 0.07 -0.20 1.11
CA VAL A 17 -0.74 -1.40 1.28
C VAL A 17 0.15 -2.62 1.18
N LYS A 18 0.15 -3.43 2.23
CA LYS A 18 0.86 -4.71 2.32
C LYS A 18 -0.12 -5.86 2.11
N TYR A 19 0.21 -6.77 1.19
CA TYR A 19 -0.63 -7.94 0.92
C TYR A 19 -0.20 -9.16 1.73
N LYS A 20 -1.15 -9.75 2.45
CA LYS A 20 -0.88 -10.92 3.31
C LYS A 20 -0.74 -12.23 2.53
N ASN A 21 -1.34 -12.32 1.34
CA ASN A 21 -1.43 -13.54 0.56
C ASN A 21 -1.24 -13.26 -0.94
N THR A 22 -0.71 -14.25 -1.66
CA THR A 22 -0.74 -14.24 -3.12
C THR A 22 -2.16 -14.54 -3.59
N LYS A 23 -2.77 -13.60 -4.32
CA LYS A 23 -4.12 -13.74 -4.86
C LYS A 23 -4.24 -13.04 -6.20
N VAL A 24 -5.12 -13.56 -7.04
CA VAL A 24 -5.54 -12.90 -8.29
C VAL A 24 -6.96 -12.41 -8.10
N CYS A 25 -7.20 -11.14 -8.35
CA CYS A 25 -8.55 -10.59 -8.37
C CYS A 25 -9.30 -11.12 -9.60
N TYR A 26 -10.38 -11.86 -9.43
CA TYR A 26 -11.17 -12.31 -10.59
C TYR A 26 -11.90 -11.17 -11.30
N LEU A 27 -12.10 -10.01 -10.64
CA LEU A 27 -12.75 -8.81 -11.19
C LEU A 27 -11.78 -7.91 -11.97
N CYS A 28 -10.70 -7.44 -11.32
CA CYS A 28 -9.74 -6.53 -11.96
C CYS A 28 -8.53 -7.24 -12.59
N LYS A 29 -8.44 -8.58 -12.48
CA LYS A 29 -7.33 -9.41 -12.98
C LYS A 29 -5.95 -9.08 -12.41
N ASN A 30 -5.83 -8.11 -11.51
CA ASN A 30 -4.59 -7.82 -10.80
C ASN A 30 -4.15 -9.02 -9.96
N LYS A 31 -2.87 -9.36 -10.12
CA LYS A 31 -2.19 -10.36 -9.30
C LYS A 31 -1.38 -9.64 -8.24
N VAL A 32 -1.66 -9.93 -6.98
CA VAL A 32 -0.84 -9.50 -5.84
C VAL A 32 -0.06 -10.70 -5.32
N THR A 33 1.17 -10.45 -4.89
CA THR A 33 2.02 -11.46 -4.27
C THR A 33 2.05 -11.27 -2.76
N MET A 34 2.27 -12.36 -2.03
CA MET A 34 2.46 -12.32 -0.59
C MET A 34 3.63 -11.40 -0.23
N ASN A 35 3.45 -10.56 0.79
CA ASN A 35 4.39 -9.55 1.24
C ASN A 35 4.73 -8.47 0.20
N HIS A 36 3.96 -8.38 -0.88
CA HIS A 36 4.04 -7.23 -1.77
C HIS A 36 3.59 -5.98 -1.03
N ILE A 37 4.32 -4.89 -1.22
CA ILE A 37 4.01 -3.57 -0.69
C ILE A 37 3.94 -2.64 -1.89
N GLU A 38 2.80 -1.96 -2.04
CA GLU A 38 2.61 -0.92 -3.04
C GLU A 38 2.15 0.38 -2.40
N LYS A 39 2.36 1.50 -3.09
CA LYS A 39 1.87 2.80 -2.66
C LYS A 39 0.35 2.76 -2.62
N MET A 40 -0.25 3.43 -1.64
CA MET A 40 -1.70 3.58 -1.57
C MET A 40 -2.28 4.15 -2.89
N GLU A 41 -1.54 5.01 -3.58
CA GLU A 41 -1.90 5.61 -4.87
C GLU A 41 -1.91 4.62 -6.04
N ASP A 42 -1.11 3.56 -5.99
CA ASP A 42 -1.00 2.56 -7.06
C ASP A 42 -2.08 1.46 -6.96
N VAL A 43 -2.73 1.38 -5.79
CA VAL A 43 -3.77 0.40 -5.49
C VAL A 43 -4.96 0.56 -6.42
N CYS A 44 -5.59 -0.56 -6.79
CA CYS A 44 -6.73 -0.52 -7.72
C CYS A 44 -7.86 0.41 -7.21
N PRO A 45 -8.56 1.16 -8.09
CA PRO A 45 -9.49 2.23 -7.66
C PRO A 45 -10.61 1.76 -6.71
N LYS A 46 -11.08 0.52 -6.88
CA LYS A 46 -12.09 -0.09 -6.00
C LYS A 46 -11.55 -0.29 -4.59
N MET A 47 -10.32 -0.77 -4.45
CA MET A 47 -9.65 -0.92 -3.15
C MET A 47 -9.42 0.43 -2.51
N TRP A 48 -8.90 1.40 -3.27
CA TRP A 48 -8.64 2.75 -2.78
C TRP A 48 -9.89 3.38 -2.16
N ARG A 49 -11.03 3.34 -2.87
CA ARG A 49 -12.31 3.86 -2.37
C ARG A 49 -12.75 3.20 -1.07
N HIS A 50 -12.53 1.90 -0.92
CA HIS A 50 -12.90 1.16 0.28
C HIS A 50 -12.02 1.54 1.48
N PHE A 51 -10.70 1.64 1.29
CA PHE A 51 -9.78 2.06 2.35
C PHE A 51 -10.03 3.50 2.83
N HIS A 52 -10.58 4.36 1.96
CA HIS A 52 -11.00 5.72 2.31
C HIS A 52 -12.46 5.82 2.79
N GLY A 53 -13.17 4.70 2.99
CA GLY A 53 -14.54 4.69 3.51
C GLY A 53 -15.61 5.19 2.52
N LEU A 54 -15.26 5.40 1.25
CA LEU A 54 -16.19 5.84 0.20
C LEU A 54 -17.15 4.71 -0.23
N THR A 55 -16.80 3.46 0.07
CA THR A 55 -17.64 2.29 -0.19
C THR A 55 -17.66 1.37 1.02
N MET A 56 -18.84 1.10 1.56
CA MET A 56 -19.04 0.18 2.69
C MET A 56 -18.88 -1.29 2.28
N GLN A 57 -19.36 -1.66 1.09
CA GLN A 57 -19.27 -3.05 0.62
C GLN A 57 -17.98 -3.30 -0.18
N PRO A 58 -17.30 -4.43 0.07
CA PRO A 58 -16.15 -4.81 -0.71
C PRO A 58 -16.50 -5.04 -2.18
N GLN A 59 -15.89 -4.28 -3.08
CA GLN A 59 -16.05 -4.40 -4.54
C GLN A 59 -14.85 -5.07 -5.22
N CYS A 60 -13.81 -5.39 -4.46
CA CYS A 60 -12.62 -6.09 -4.94
C CYS A 60 -12.21 -7.15 -3.91
N PRO A 61 -12.14 -8.44 -4.28
CA PRO A 61 -11.71 -9.52 -3.40
C PRO A 61 -10.38 -9.27 -2.68
N LEU A 62 -9.48 -8.47 -3.30
CA LEU A 62 -8.18 -8.15 -2.72
C LEU A 62 -8.27 -7.21 -1.51
N GLN A 63 -9.39 -6.51 -1.29
CA GLN A 63 -9.59 -5.59 -0.16
C GLN A 63 -9.34 -6.27 1.19
N SER A 64 -9.86 -7.48 1.37
CA SER A 64 -9.70 -8.25 2.61
C SER A 64 -8.29 -8.80 2.83
N PHE A 65 -7.41 -8.74 1.82
CA PHE A 65 -6.04 -9.26 1.90
C PHE A 65 -4.98 -8.16 2.02
N GLY A 66 -5.36 -6.90 1.77
CA GLY A 66 -4.51 -5.73 1.92
C GLY A 66 -4.57 -5.18 3.35
N GLN A 67 -3.42 -4.85 3.91
CA GLN A 67 -3.29 -4.13 5.18
C GLN A 67 -2.72 -2.75 4.90
N VAL A 68 -3.48 -1.70 5.27
CA VAL A 68 -3.02 -0.32 5.18
C VAL A 68 -2.06 -0.05 6.35
N LEU A 69 -0.87 0.43 6.03
CA LEU A 69 0.19 0.77 6.98
C LEU A 69 0.81 2.11 6.57
N ARG A 70 1.55 2.76 7.47
CA ARG A 70 2.50 3.79 7.05
C ARG A 70 3.85 3.17 6.78
N ILE A 71 4.68 3.82 5.98
CA ILE A 71 6.05 3.35 5.70
C ILE A 71 6.85 3.13 7.00
N LYS A 72 6.69 4.01 7.99
CA LYS A 72 7.34 3.86 9.31
C LYS A 72 6.92 2.63 10.11
N ASP A 73 5.78 2.01 9.78
CA ASP A 73 5.27 0.82 10.48
C ASP A 73 5.76 -0.48 9.84
N LEU A 74 6.49 -0.39 8.71
CA LEU A 74 7.11 -1.54 8.05
C LEU A 74 8.28 -2.06 8.90
N ARG A 75 8.48 -3.39 8.85
CA ARG A 75 9.70 -3.98 9.42
C ARG A 75 10.91 -3.55 8.60
N PHE A 76 12.10 -3.58 9.21
CA PHE A 76 13.34 -3.18 8.56
C PHE A 76 13.56 -3.86 7.20
N GLU A 77 13.44 -5.19 7.13
CA GLU A 77 13.58 -5.96 5.88
C GLU A 77 12.54 -5.60 4.82
N GLU A 78 11.33 -5.22 5.24
CA GLU A 78 10.24 -4.83 4.35
C GLU A 78 10.47 -3.43 3.79
N LEU A 79 10.97 -2.53 4.63
CA LEU A 79 11.34 -1.17 4.26
C LEU A 79 12.50 -1.18 3.25
N GLU A 80 13.52 -2.00 3.46
CA GLU A 80 14.63 -2.15 2.50
C GLU A 80 14.14 -2.64 1.14
N LYS A 81 13.37 -3.74 1.11
CA LYS A 81 12.78 -4.26 -0.14
C LYS A 81 11.91 -3.25 -0.85
N TYR A 82 11.11 -2.49 -0.10
CA TYR A 82 10.25 -1.45 -0.66
C TYR A 82 11.08 -0.30 -1.26
N ARG A 83 12.14 0.16 -0.57
CA ARG A 83 13.05 1.18 -1.09
C ARG A 83 13.77 0.73 -2.35
N ASP A 84 14.25 -0.52 -2.39
CA ASP A 84 14.88 -1.10 -3.59
C ASP A 84 13.92 -1.14 -4.77
N ALA A 85 12.65 -1.49 -4.52
CA ALA A 85 11.61 -1.52 -5.54
C ALA A 85 11.29 -0.12 -6.11
N LEU A 86 11.38 0.92 -5.28
CA LEU A 86 11.19 2.31 -5.72
C LEU A 86 12.35 2.83 -6.56
N GLN A 87 13.59 2.38 -6.30
CA GLN A 87 14.77 2.80 -7.08
C GLN A 87 14.85 2.13 -8.46
N ARG A 88 14.18 0.98 -8.64
CA ARG A 88 14.16 0.23 -9.90
C ARG A 88 13.03 0.63 -10.85
N LYS A 89 12.10 1.49 -10.41
CA LYS A 89 11.02 2.07 -11.22
C LYS A 89 11.44 3.44 -11.74
#